data_AF-A0A524NWL1-F1
#
_entry.id   AF-A0A524NWL1-F1
#
_cell.length_a   1.000
_cell.length_b   1.000
_cell.length_c   1.000
_cell.angle_alpha   90.00
_cell.angle_beta   90.00
_cell.angle_gamma   90.00
#
_symmetry.space_group_name_H-M   'P 1'
#
loop_
_entity.id
_entity.type
_entity.pdbx_description
1 polymer ?
#
loop_
_entity_poly.entity_id
_entity_poly.type
_entity_poly.pdbx_seq_one_letter_code
_entity_poly.pdbx_strand_id
1 'polypeptide(L)'
;MDRKDFLKKSGCGMLCFAAPPLLAQSAAMQPAVAAQERKRFKIDIEIYEAREDSWCHKKGDTFAYPADMAKLCPWLLSRMHDFIRLLQNDVTLSWKYEGTPYEKVLNESGITTEFVRCPDPTGDLVAKIIRTEV
;
A
#
# COMPACT_ATOMS: atom_id res chain seq x y z
N MET A 1 -1.66 19.73 34.03
CA MET A 1 -1.00 18.44 34.32
C MET A 1 0.39 18.47 33.71
N ASP A 2 1.41 18.38 34.55
CA ASP A 2 2.81 18.42 34.11
C ASP A 2 3.18 17.06 33.46
N ARG A 3 4.01 17.07 32.42
CA ARG A 3 4.49 15.87 31.73
C ARG A 3 5.11 14.85 32.70
N LYS A 4 5.67 15.32 33.81
CA LYS A 4 6.28 14.50 34.86
C LYS A 4 5.24 13.73 35.69
N ASP A 5 4.04 14.27 35.86
CA ASP A 5 2.97 13.61 36.63
C ASP A 5 2.36 12.42 35.88
N PHE A 6 2.29 12.51 34.55
CA PHE A 6 1.80 11.43 33.69
C PHE A 6 2.73 10.21 33.72
N LEU A 7 4.05 10.44 33.68
CA LEU A 7 5.06 9.37 33.75
C LEU A 7 5.06 8.67 35.12
N LYS A 8 4.82 9.40 36.21
CA LYS A 8 4.67 8.81 37.55
C LYS A 8 3.40 7.95 37.68
N LYS A 9 2.29 8.38 37.08
CA LYS A 9 1.02 7.63 37.14
C LYS A 9 1.01 6.37 36.26
N SER A 10 1.84 6.32 35.22
CA SER A 10 1.80 5.24 34.22
C SER A 10 2.61 3.98 34.59
N GLY A 11 3.17 3.89 35.80
CA GLY A 11 3.72 2.63 36.34
C GLY A 11 4.83 1.94 35.53
N CYS A 12 5.40 2.58 34.51
CA CYS A 12 6.39 2.00 33.59
C CYS A 12 7.84 2.42 33.91
N GLY A 13 8.09 3.02 35.07
CA GLY A 13 9.42 3.49 35.47
C GLY A 13 9.87 2.88 36.79
N MET A 14 10.16 1.58 36.82
CA MET A 14 11.05 0.85 37.76
C MET A 14 10.66 -0.64 37.85
N LEU A 15 10.80 -1.40 36.77
CA LEU A 15 10.80 -2.87 36.82
C LEU A 15 11.92 -3.46 35.96
N CYS A 16 13.11 -2.87 36.07
CA CYS A 16 14.36 -3.57 35.75
C CYS A 16 15.10 -3.72 37.07
N PHE A 17 15.64 -4.91 37.34
CA PHE A 17 16.39 -5.32 38.55
C PHE A 17 15.58 -6.00 39.68
N ALA A 18 14.85 -7.07 39.36
CA ALA A 18 14.74 -8.25 40.25
C ALA A 18 14.15 -9.44 39.49
N ALA A 19 15.00 -10.23 38.83
CA ALA A 19 14.68 -11.61 38.49
C ALA A 19 15.93 -12.47 38.76
N PRO A 20 15.79 -13.60 39.49
CA PRO A 20 16.91 -14.47 39.87
C PRO A 20 17.49 -15.21 38.64
N PRO A 21 18.70 -15.79 38.74
CA PRO A 21 19.29 -16.52 37.63
C PRO A 21 18.62 -17.89 37.52
N LEU A 22 17.59 -18.00 36.66
CA LEU A 22 17.15 -19.28 36.14
C LEU A 22 18.10 -19.67 35.01
N LEU A 23 19.24 -20.26 35.39
CA LEU A 23 19.97 -21.17 34.53
C LEU A 23 19.03 -22.30 34.10
N ALA A 24 19.11 -22.68 32.82
CA ALA A 24 18.43 -23.79 32.16
C ALA A 24 17.00 -23.54 31.64
N GLN A 25 16.89 -22.67 30.63
CA GLN A 25 16.08 -23.02 29.45
C GLN A 25 16.94 -22.82 28.21
N SER A 26 17.33 -23.96 27.63
CA SER A 26 17.85 -24.09 26.28
C SER A 26 16.77 -23.65 25.29
N ALA A 27 16.48 -22.36 25.21
CA ALA A 27 15.78 -21.81 24.08
C ALA A 27 16.78 -21.83 22.93
N ALA A 28 16.68 -22.88 22.12
CA ALA A 28 17.28 -22.90 20.80
C ALA A 28 17.01 -21.54 20.16
N MET A 29 18.06 -20.75 19.97
CA MET A 29 18.01 -19.50 19.21
C MET A 29 17.45 -19.89 17.85
N GLN A 30 16.18 -19.56 17.60
CA GLN A 30 15.60 -19.74 16.28
C GLN A 30 16.54 -19.02 15.31
N PRO A 31 17.01 -19.67 14.24
CA PRO A 31 17.85 -18.99 13.28
C PRO A 31 17.07 -17.78 12.80
N ALA A 32 17.67 -16.59 12.96
CA ALA A 32 17.12 -15.37 12.41
C ALA A 32 16.83 -15.65 10.95
N VAL A 33 15.55 -15.68 10.58
CA VAL A 33 15.12 -15.88 9.19
C VAL A 33 15.87 -14.82 8.39
N ALA A 34 16.75 -15.26 7.49
CA ALA A 34 17.53 -14.35 6.66
C ALA A 34 16.54 -13.33 6.06
N ALA A 35 16.80 -12.05 6.29
CA ALA A 35 15.95 -10.99 5.81
C ALA A 35 15.85 -11.13 4.28
N GLN A 36 14.71 -11.63 3.80
CA GLN A 36 14.47 -11.81 2.38
C GLN A 36 14.66 -10.45 1.69
N GLU A 37 15.46 -10.41 0.63
CA GLU A 37 15.62 -9.20 -0.16
C GLU A 37 14.23 -8.76 -0.63
N ARG A 38 13.81 -7.58 -0.17
CA ARG A 38 12.49 -7.06 -0.51
C ARG A 38 12.54 -6.61 -1.96
N LYS A 39 11.67 -7.19 -2.78
CA LYS A 39 11.41 -6.71 -4.14
C LYS A 39 11.09 -5.23 -4.12
N ARG A 40 11.54 -4.52 -5.15
CA ARG A 40 11.22 -3.11 -5.35
C ARG A 40 10.24 -3.00 -6.50
N PHE A 41 9.34 -2.03 -6.39
CA PHE A 41 8.29 -1.84 -7.36
C PHE A 41 8.17 -0.38 -7.76
N LYS A 42 7.96 -0.15 -9.04
CA LYS A 42 7.47 1.10 -9.61
C LYS A 42 5.95 1.04 -9.73
N ILE A 43 5.27 2.16 -9.48
CA ILE A 43 3.83 2.29 -9.68
C ILE A 43 3.54 3.44 -10.64
N ASP A 44 2.84 3.13 -11.71
CA ASP A 44 2.26 4.09 -12.65
C ASP A 44 0.72 3.99 -12.57
N ILE A 45 0.04 5.11 -12.80
CA ILE A 45 -1.42 5.21 -12.77
C ILE A 45 -1.88 5.75 -14.13
N GLU A 46 -2.76 5.03 -14.80
CA GLU A 46 -3.38 5.39 -16.07
C GLU A 46 -4.88 5.63 -15.85
N ILE A 47 -5.44 6.70 -16.41
CA ILE A 47 -6.89 6.90 -16.43
C ILE A 47 -7.47 6.08 -17.60
N TYR A 48 -7.97 4.90 -17.27
CA TYR A 48 -8.45 3.91 -18.23
C TYR A 48 -9.81 4.30 -18.84
N GLU A 49 -10.72 4.79 -17.99
CA GLU A 49 -12.02 5.32 -18.40
C GLU A 49 -12.23 6.69 -17.79
N ALA A 50 -12.84 7.57 -18.58
CA ALA A 50 -13.28 8.88 -18.16
C ALA A 50 -14.42 9.34 -19.04
N ARG A 51 -15.38 10.06 -18.46
CA ARG A 51 -16.35 10.83 -19.24
C ARG A 51 -15.66 11.98 -19.97
N GLU A 52 -16.10 12.32 -21.18
CA GLU A 52 -15.46 13.34 -22.01
C GLU A 52 -15.45 14.73 -21.35
N ASP A 53 -16.49 15.07 -20.61
CA ASP A 53 -16.70 16.30 -19.83
C ASP A 53 -16.14 16.20 -18.40
N SER A 54 -15.49 15.10 -18.00
CA SER A 54 -14.88 14.97 -16.67
C SER A 54 -13.92 16.14 -16.42
N TRP A 55 -14.11 16.84 -15.31
CA TRP A 55 -13.37 18.07 -15.02
C TRP A 55 -11.95 17.80 -14.48
N CYS A 56 -11.73 16.66 -13.82
CA CYS A 56 -10.48 16.42 -13.10
C CYS A 56 -9.43 15.63 -13.89
N HIS A 57 -9.84 14.67 -14.73
CA HIS A 57 -8.94 13.82 -15.51
C HIS A 57 -9.57 13.39 -16.83
N LYS A 58 -8.75 13.12 -17.84
CA LYS A 58 -9.16 12.60 -19.15
C LYS A 58 -8.64 11.19 -19.36
N LYS A 59 -9.32 10.44 -20.23
CA LYS A 59 -8.92 9.09 -20.62
C LYS A 59 -7.53 9.13 -21.25
N GLY A 60 -6.64 8.25 -20.80
CA GLY A 60 -5.25 8.16 -21.26
C GLY A 60 -4.26 9.01 -20.46
N ASP A 61 -4.71 9.83 -19.50
CA ASP A 61 -3.79 10.53 -18.61
C ASP A 61 -2.96 9.54 -17.80
N THR A 62 -1.65 9.79 -17.68
CA THR A 62 -0.71 8.92 -16.98
C THR A 62 0.07 9.68 -15.90
N PHE A 63 0.26 9.05 -14.74
CA PHE A 63 0.91 9.65 -13.57
C PHE A 63 1.88 8.65 -12.92
N ALA A 64 3.11 9.08 -12.62
CA ALA A 64 4.07 8.28 -11.88
C ALA A 64 3.87 8.46 -10.37
N TYR A 65 3.62 7.39 -9.61
CA TYR A 65 3.45 7.47 -8.15
C TYR A 65 4.78 7.16 -7.43
N PRO A 66 5.19 7.94 -6.40
CA PRO A 66 4.50 9.09 -5.79
C PRO A 66 4.84 10.47 -6.41
N ALA A 67 5.67 10.53 -7.44
CA ALA A 67 6.19 11.79 -8.00
C ALA A 67 5.09 12.77 -8.47
N ASP A 68 4.03 12.25 -9.08
CA ASP A 68 2.90 13.00 -9.63
C ASP A 68 1.66 13.01 -8.72
N MET A 69 1.80 12.60 -7.46
CA MET A 69 0.65 12.46 -6.55
C MET A 69 -0.17 13.76 -6.41
N ALA A 70 0.47 14.92 -6.46
CA ALA A 70 -0.21 16.22 -6.37
C ALA A 70 -1.06 16.57 -7.61
N LYS A 71 -0.84 15.89 -8.74
CA LYS A 71 -1.63 16.06 -9.97
C LYS A 71 -2.89 15.21 -9.96
N LEU A 72 -2.97 14.19 -9.09
CA LEU A 72 -4.14 13.33 -8.98
C LEU A 72 -5.24 14.01 -8.17
N CYS A 73 -6.46 14.01 -8.71
CA CYS A 73 -7.68 14.32 -7.97
C CYS A 73 -7.68 13.64 -6.57
N PRO A 74 -7.90 14.39 -5.47
CA PRO A 74 -7.87 13.85 -4.11
C PRO A 74 -8.82 12.67 -3.87
N TRP A 75 -10.01 12.70 -4.49
CA TRP A 75 -11.01 11.64 -4.38
C TRP A 75 -10.52 10.32 -4.96
N LEU A 76 -9.90 10.39 -6.14
CA LEU A 76 -9.33 9.23 -6.80
C LEU A 76 -8.11 8.70 -6.03
N LEU A 77 -7.22 9.59 -5.59
CA LEU A 77 -6.04 9.22 -4.80
C LEU A 77 -6.42 8.51 -3.49
N SER A 78 -7.40 9.05 -2.76
CA SER A 78 -7.90 8.44 -1.53
C SER A 78 -8.44 7.04 -1.80
N ARG A 79 -9.16 6.83 -2.91
CA ARG A 79 -9.74 5.53 -3.22
C ARG A 79 -8.72 4.47 -3.64
N MET A 80 -7.62 4.89 -4.27
CA MET A 80 -6.51 4.02 -4.66
C MET A 80 -5.54 3.69 -3.51
N HIS A 81 -5.62 4.40 -2.38
CA HIS A 81 -4.60 4.34 -1.32
C HIS A 81 -4.24 2.92 -0.89
N ASP A 82 -5.23 2.12 -0.51
CA ASP A 82 -5.01 0.76 0.00
C ASP A 82 -4.44 -0.15 -1.10
N PHE A 83 -4.92 -0.04 -2.33
CA PHE A 83 -4.40 -0.80 -3.47
C PHE A 83 -2.93 -0.49 -3.71
N ILE A 84 -2.56 0.79 -3.73
CA ILE A 84 -1.17 1.22 -3.87
C ILE A 84 -0.31 0.62 -2.75
N ARG A 85 -0.77 0.69 -1.50
CA ARG A 85 -0.03 0.14 -0.35
C ARG A 85 0.17 -1.36 -0.43
N LEU A 86 -0.86 -2.11 -0.83
CA LEU A 86 -0.78 -3.55 -1.02
C LEU A 86 0.24 -3.90 -2.12
N LEU A 87 0.15 -3.24 -3.27
CA LEU A 87 1.06 -3.46 -4.40
C LEU A 87 2.52 -3.09 -4.07
N GLN A 88 2.74 -2.03 -3.29
CA GLN A 88 4.07 -1.66 -2.79
C GLN A 88 4.71 -2.71 -1.87
N ASN A 89 3.89 -3.52 -1.19
CA ASN A 89 4.33 -4.54 -0.24
C ASN A 89 4.23 -5.96 -0.82
N ASP A 90 4.30 -6.08 -2.15
CA ASP A 90 4.19 -7.35 -2.90
C ASP A 90 2.93 -8.16 -2.63
N VAL A 91 1.84 -7.51 -2.20
CA VAL A 91 0.56 -8.20 -2.05
C VAL A 91 -0.13 -8.28 -3.40
N THR A 92 -0.58 -9.48 -3.76
CA THR A 92 -1.35 -9.74 -4.97
C THR A 92 -2.82 -9.98 -4.62
N LEU A 93 -3.72 -9.25 -5.28
CA LEU A 93 -5.16 -9.42 -5.15
C LEU A 93 -5.65 -10.40 -6.23
N SER A 94 -6.07 -11.59 -5.83
CA SER A 94 -6.22 -12.75 -6.73
C SER A 94 -7.38 -12.71 -7.70
N TRP A 95 -8.37 -11.82 -7.50
CA TRP A 95 -9.50 -11.69 -8.42
C TRP A 95 -9.05 -11.04 -9.73
N LYS A 96 -9.37 -11.66 -10.87
CA LYS A 96 -8.88 -11.23 -12.19
C LYS A 96 -9.87 -10.43 -13.03
N TYR A 97 -11.16 -10.48 -12.72
CA TYR A 97 -12.22 -9.89 -13.56
C TYR A 97 -12.22 -10.42 -15.01
N GLU A 98 -12.04 -11.73 -15.18
CA GLU A 98 -11.96 -12.40 -16.49
C GLU A 98 -13.19 -12.11 -17.36
N GLY A 99 -12.95 -11.82 -18.65
CA GLY A 99 -14.02 -11.52 -19.61
C GLY A 99 -14.65 -10.13 -19.45
N THR A 100 -14.07 -9.26 -18.63
CA THR A 100 -14.48 -7.85 -18.50
C THR A 100 -13.40 -6.91 -19.05
N PRO A 101 -13.73 -5.63 -19.35
CA PRO A 101 -12.72 -4.64 -19.73
C PRO A 101 -11.63 -4.39 -18.67
N TYR A 102 -11.88 -4.81 -17.41
CA TYR A 102 -10.99 -4.63 -16.27
C TYR A 102 -10.19 -5.89 -15.95
N GLU A 103 -10.04 -6.80 -16.91
CA GLU A 103 -9.26 -8.02 -16.72
C GLU A 103 -7.82 -7.67 -16.32
N LYS A 104 -7.37 -8.23 -15.19
CA LYS A 104 -6.07 -7.91 -14.60
C LYS A 104 -4.96 -8.77 -15.18
N VAL A 105 -3.82 -8.13 -15.37
CA VAL A 105 -2.53 -8.82 -15.48
C VAL A 105 -2.01 -9.09 -14.07
N LEU A 106 -1.65 -10.34 -13.77
CA LEU A 106 -1.11 -10.75 -12.47
C LEU A 106 0.29 -11.34 -12.63
N ASN A 107 1.31 -10.56 -12.24
CA ASN A 107 2.72 -10.93 -12.25
C ASN A 107 3.25 -11.48 -13.58
N GLU A 108 2.70 -11.00 -14.70
CA GLU A 108 3.21 -11.34 -16.02
C GLU A 108 4.42 -10.45 -16.31
N SER A 109 5.60 -11.04 -16.45
CA SER A 109 6.87 -10.30 -16.61
C SER A 109 7.13 -9.27 -15.50
N GLY A 110 6.68 -9.55 -14.28
CA GLY A 110 6.80 -8.63 -13.14
C GLY A 110 5.76 -7.50 -13.12
N ILE A 111 4.79 -7.51 -14.04
CA ILE A 111 3.72 -6.52 -14.13
C ILE A 111 2.45 -7.04 -13.46
N THR A 112 1.84 -6.21 -12.60
CA THR A 112 0.52 -6.44 -12.03
C THR A 112 -0.35 -5.22 -12.21
N THR A 113 -1.62 -5.39 -12.58
CA THR A 113 -2.57 -4.28 -12.76
C THR A 113 -3.74 -4.35 -11.81
N GLU A 114 -4.21 -3.21 -11.33
CA GLU A 114 -5.44 -3.08 -10.53
C GLU A 114 -6.34 -1.99 -11.12
N PHE A 115 -7.66 -2.14 -10.99
CA PHE A 115 -8.62 -1.15 -11.47
C PHE A 115 -9.42 -0.58 -10.30
N VAL A 116 -9.50 0.74 -10.22
CA VAL A 116 -10.18 1.46 -9.14
C VAL A 116 -11.08 2.54 -9.73
N ARG A 117 -12.38 2.45 -9.45
CA ARG A 117 -13.35 3.49 -9.81
C ARG A 117 -13.28 4.66 -8.84
N CYS A 118 -13.28 5.88 -9.37
CA CYS A 118 -13.39 7.11 -8.59
C CYS A 118 -14.74 7.14 -7.85
N PRO A 119 -14.78 7.53 -6.56
CA PRO A 119 -16.04 7.61 -5.82
C PRO A 119 -16.91 8.80 -6.24
N ASP A 120 -16.37 9.75 -7.00
CA ASP A 120 -17.14 10.89 -7.52
C ASP A 120 -18.18 10.41 -8.55
N PRO A 121 -19.49 10.48 -8.24
CA PRO A 121 -20.53 10.04 -9.16
C PRO A 121 -20.59 10.91 -10.43
N THR A 122 -19.99 12.10 -10.39
CA THR A 122 -19.91 13.01 -11.53
C THR A 122 -18.67 12.79 -12.37
N GLY A 123 -17.72 11.94 -11.99
CA GLY A 123 -16.51 11.71 -12.79
C GLY A 123 -16.62 10.58 -13.80
N ASP A 124 -17.32 9.50 -13.42
CA ASP A 124 -17.29 8.20 -14.11
C ASP A 124 -15.89 7.82 -14.60
N LEU A 125 -14.94 7.85 -13.64
CA LEU A 125 -13.53 7.62 -13.89
C LEU A 125 -13.11 6.25 -13.36
N VAL A 126 -12.33 5.51 -14.14
CA VAL A 126 -11.63 4.31 -13.68
C VAL A 126 -10.14 4.50 -13.89
N ALA A 127 -9.37 4.37 -12.80
CA ALA A 127 -7.91 4.33 -12.86
C ALA A 127 -7.43 2.89 -12.94
N LYS A 128 -6.43 2.65 -13.79
CA LYS A 128 -5.64 1.44 -13.86
C LYS A 128 -4.29 1.70 -13.20
N ILE A 129 -4.05 1.03 -12.08
CA ILE A 129 -2.77 1.05 -11.38
C ILE A 129 -1.91 -0.04 -12.02
N ILE A 130 -0.66 0.29 -12.37
CA ILE A 130 0.30 -0.62 -12.99
C ILE A 130 1.51 -0.70 -12.07
N ARG A 131 1.76 -1.89 -11.51
CA ARG A 131 2.92 -2.20 -10.67
C ARG A 131 3.95 -2.97 -11.51
N THR A 132 5.20 -2.51 -11.54
CA THR A 132 6.31 -3.16 -12.23
C THR A 132 7.46 -3.44 -11.27
N GLU A 133 7.97 -4.68 -11.23
CA GLU A 133 9.17 -5.05 -10.48
C GLU A 133 10.44 -4.37 -11.05
N VAL A 134 11.31 -3.82 -10.19
CA VAL A 134 12.53 -3.06 -10.56
C VAL A 134 13.78 -3.49 -9.81
#